data_AF-A0A525VLK6-F1
#
_entry.id   AF-A0A525VLK6-F1
#
_cell.length_a   1.000
_cell.length_b   1.000
_cell.length_c   1.000
_cell.angle_alpha   90.00
_cell.angle_beta   90.00
_cell.angle_gamma   90.00
#
_symmetry.space_group_name_H-M   'P 1'
#
loop_
_entity.id
_entity.type
_entity.pdbx_description
1 polymer ?
#
loop_
_entity_poly.entity_id
_entity_poly.type
_entity_poly.pdbx_seq_one_letter_code
_entity_poly.pdbx_strand_id
1 'polypeptide(L)'
;MRITLDHDQWDVSDDQLVGEVLAQVSDRAHARHRLVTSLKLGGRLITDRDLQPMLLDKLLKEVGSVDACSQDIPEIMTNATPTITRFSSTLTAEAQGFLAPLRMNAIIPLALDRWFGQLADYMELLQVAGPGSQAGDDLQALSPWIQDLLDARSIQDPVRIADILEFEILPRLASI
;
A
#
# COMPACT_ATOMS: atom_id res chain seq x y z
N MET A 1 27.20 9.42 16.29
CA MET A 1 26.23 10.48 15.98
C MET A 1 24.90 10.16 16.62
N ARG A 2 24.13 11.18 17.03
CA ARG A 2 22.79 11.00 17.61
C ARG A 2 21.71 10.98 16.55
N ILE A 3 20.81 10.00 16.67
CA ILE A 3 19.61 9.82 15.84
C ILE A 3 18.39 10.11 16.71
N THR A 4 17.40 10.80 16.15
CA THR A 4 16.11 11.09 16.79
C THR A 4 14.97 10.46 15.99
N LEU A 5 14.10 9.69 16.64
CA LEU A 5 12.82 9.24 16.10
C LEU A 5 11.72 9.63 17.09
N ASP A 6 10.90 10.61 16.72
CA ASP A 6 9.92 11.23 17.61
C ASP A 6 10.57 11.77 18.90
N HIS A 7 10.35 11.10 20.04
CA HIS A 7 10.94 11.44 21.34
C HIS A 7 12.09 10.49 21.74
N ASP A 8 12.35 9.45 20.93
CA ASP A 8 13.38 8.45 21.17
C ASP A 8 14.71 8.90 20.56
N GLN A 9 15.81 8.67 21.27
CA GLN A 9 17.14 9.07 20.86
C GLN A 9 18.15 7.97 21.15
N TRP A 10 19.04 7.72 20.20
CA TRP A 10 20.14 6.77 20.36
C TRP A 10 21.37 7.22 19.58
N ASP A 11 22.52 6.70 19.98
CA ASP A 11 23.79 6.97 19.31
C ASP A 11 24.16 5.79 18.40
N VAL A 12 24.66 6.12 17.22
CA VAL A 12 25.21 5.18 16.22
C VAL A 12 26.63 5.58 15.84
N SER A 13 27.39 4.69 15.23
CA SER A 13 28.75 5.03 14.76
C SER A 13 28.68 6.00 13.59
N ASP A 14 29.61 6.96 13.57
CA ASP A 14 29.77 7.95 12.49
C ASP A 14 30.22 7.30 11.16
N ASP A 15 30.78 6.09 11.24
CA ASP A 15 31.25 5.30 10.11
C ASP A 15 30.19 4.31 9.58
N GLN A 16 28.96 4.34 10.10
CA GLN A 16 27.87 3.59 9.48
C GLN A 16 27.36 4.26 8.21
N LEU A 17 26.88 3.45 7.29
CA LEU A 17 26.22 3.92 6.08
C LEU A 17 24.86 4.52 6.42
N VAL A 18 24.47 5.58 5.70
CA VAL A 18 23.15 6.21 5.83
C VAL A 18 22.04 5.17 5.65
N GLY A 19 22.16 4.28 4.66
CA GLY A 19 21.16 3.24 4.41
C GLY A 19 20.91 2.33 5.61
N GLU A 20 21.97 1.91 6.32
CA GLU A 20 21.84 1.08 7.52
C GLU A 20 21.14 1.82 8.66
N VAL A 21 21.44 3.11 8.82
CA VAL A 21 20.83 3.94 9.87
C VAL A 21 19.36 4.17 9.57
N LEU A 22 18.99 4.44 8.31
CA LEU A 22 17.59 4.61 7.91
C LEU A 22 16.80 3.30 8.07
N ALA A 23 17.42 2.15 7.77
CA ALA A 23 16.82 0.85 8.04
C ALA A 23 16.51 0.68 9.54
N GLN A 24 17.46 0.99 10.43
CA GLN A 24 17.24 0.96 11.87
C GLN A 24 16.11 1.90 12.34
N VAL A 25 16.02 3.10 11.77
CA VAL A 25 14.93 4.06 12.08
C VAL A 25 13.59 3.46 11.66
N SER A 26 13.51 2.89 10.46
CA SER A 26 12.31 2.26 9.93
C SER A 26 11.89 1.05 10.77
N ASP A 27 12.83 0.16 11.10
CA ASP A 27 12.59 -1.02 11.94
C ASP A 27 12.05 -0.64 13.32
N ARG A 28 12.58 0.43 13.93
CA ARG A 28 12.10 0.92 15.23
C ARG A 28 10.70 1.51 15.16
N ALA A 29 10.38 2.26 14.11
CA ALA A 29 9.03 2.76 13.89
C ALA A 29 8.06 1.58 13.68
N HIS A 30 8.45 0.62 12.83
CA HIS A 30 7.65 -0.54 12.50
C HIS A 30 7.39 -1.46 13.70
N ALA A 31 8.39 -1.66 14.57
CA ALA A 31 8.24 -2.41 15.83
C ALA A 31 7.21 -1.79 16.80
N ARG A 32 6.83 -0.53 16.58
CA ARG A 32 5.78 0.18 17.33
C ARG A 32 4.49 0.35 16.53
N HIS A 33 4.34 -0.34 15.39
CA HIS A 33 3.23 -0.18 14.44
C HIS A 33 3.08 1.25 13.88
N ARG A 34 4.21 1.90 13.63
CA ARG A 34 4.29 3.27 13.10
C ARG A 34 5.02 3.29 11.76
N LEU A 35 4.69 4.27 10.92
CA LEU A 35 5.39 4.58 9.68
C LEU A 35 6.14 5.90 9.82
N VAL A 36 7.37 5.94 9.33
CA VAL A 36 8.13 7.20 9.22
C VAL A 36 7.48 8.05 8.14
N THR A 37 7.01 9.25 8.50
CA THR A 37 6.30 10.16 7.59
C THR A 37 7.11 11.41 7.24
N SER A 38 8.19 11.66 7.97
CA SER A 38 9.10 12.78 7.71
C SER A 38 10.51 12.40 8.15
N LEU A 39 11.49 12.72 7.31
CA LEU A 39 12.90 12.46 7.55
C LEU A 39 13.72 13.72 7.24
N LYS A 40 14.62 14.07 8.15
CA LYS A 40 15.62 15.11 7.95
C LYS A 40 17.02 14.54 8.13
N LEU A 41 17.91 14.87 7.20
CA LEU A 41 19.35 14.60 7.27
C LEU A 41 20.11 15.93 7.30
N GLY A 42 20.91 16.17 8.33
CA GLY A 42 21.61 17.44 8.54
C GLY A 42 20.66 18.65 8.59
N GLY A 43 19.44 18.45 9.09
CA GLY A 43 18.38 19.47 9.13
C GLY A 43 17.62 19.69 7.80
N ARG A 44 18.03 19.06 6.70
CA ARG A 44 17.32 19.13 5.40
C ARG A 44 16.28 18.02 5.31
N LEU A 45 15.05 18.37 4.91
CA LEU A 45 14.00 17.40 4.61
C LEU A 45 14.38 16.53 3.39
N ILE A 46 14.19 15.22 3.53
CA ILE A 46 14.47 14.20 2.52
C ILE A 46 13.15 13.49 2.18
N THR A 47 12.96 13.20 0.90
CA THR A 47 11.80 12.45 0.37
C THR A 47 12.26 11.12 -0.22
N ASP A 48 11.32 10.22 -0.53
CA ASP A 48 11.65 8.92 -1.14
C ASP A 48 12.46 9.05 -2.44
N ARG A 49 12.29 10.15 -3.18
CA ARG A 49 13.05 10.43 -4.41
C ARG A 49 14.53 10.73 -4.14
N ASP A 50 14.86 11.19 -2.95
CA ASP A 50 16.22 11.48 -2.52
C ASP A 50 16.94 10.23 -1.99
N LEU A 51 16.21 9.14 -1.68
CA LEU A 51 16.74 7.85 -1.19
C LEU A 51 17.42 7.03 -2.29
N GLN A 52 18.37 7.64 -2.99
CA GLN A 52 19.14 7.02 -4.06
C GLN A 52 20.44 6.40 -3.51
N PRO A 53 21.04 5.40 -4.20
CA PRO A 53 22.28 4.77 -3.76
C PRO A 53 23.39 5.77 -3.40
N MET A 54 23.52 6.86 -4.18
CA MET A 54 24.51 7.93 -3.90
C MET A 54 24.36 8.60 -2.54
N LEU A 55 23.16 8.62 -1.95
CA LEU A 55 22.92 9.10 -0.60
C LEU A 55 23.06 7.97 0.42
N LEU A 56 22.49 6.81 0.13
CA LEU A 56 22.44 5.66 1.04
C LEU A 56 23.84 5.07 1.34
N ASP A 57 24.76 5.14 0.37
CA ASP A 57 26.12 4.63 0.47
C ASP A 57 27.10 5.62 1.14
N LYS A 58 26.63 6.80 1.56
CA LYS A 58 27.46 7.76 2.30
C LYS A 58 27.64 7.31 3.73
N LEU A 59 28.75 7.72 4.33
CA LEU A 59 28.93 7.59 5.78
C LEU A 59 28.09 8.65 6.48
N LEU A 60 27.58 8.31 7.66
CA LEU A 60 26.70 9.17 8.43
C LEU A 60 27.34 10.52 8.76
N LYS A 61 28.65 10.54 9.04
CA LYS A 61 29.43 11.79 9.24
C LYS A 61 29.38 12.78 8.08
N GLU A 62 29.10 12.32 6.87
CA GLU A 62 29.02 13.16 5.67
C GLU A 62 27.67 13.87 5.51
N VAL A 63 26.62 13.38 6.18
CA VAL A 63 25.25 13.91 6.04
C VAL A 63 24.75 14.65 7.29
N GLY A 64 25.32 14.36 8.47
CA GLY A 64 24.92 15.01 9.71
C GLY A 64 23.72 14.34 10.39
N SER A 65 23.09 15.05 11.33
CA SER A 65 22.05 14.48 12.22
C SER A 65 20.88 13.87 11.45
N VAL A 66 20.28 12.83 12.03
CA VAL A 66 19.08 12.19 11.49
C VAL A 66 17.92 12.44 12.44
N ASP A 67 16.91 13.14 11.95
CA ASP A 67 15.70 13.43 12.70
C ASP A 67 14.49 12.92 11.92
N ALA A 68 13.76 11.97 12.49
CA ALA A 68 12.61 11.35 11.89
C ALA A 68 11.36 11.55 12.75
N CYS A 69 10.21 11.69 12.09
CA CYS A 69 8.90 11.66 12.73
C CYS A 69 8.10 10.49 12.18
N SER A 70 7.36 9.81 13.05
CA SER A 70 6.50 8.70 12.67
C SER A 70 5.06 8.92 13.10
N GLN A 71 4.14 8.30 12.38
CA GLN A 71 2.71 8.28 12.70
C GLN A 71 2.23 6.85 12.88
N ASP A 72 1.22 6.69 13.73
CA ASP A 72 0.58 5.41 14.02
C ASP A 72 -0.19 4.92 12.78
N ILE A 73 0.02 3.66 12.38
CA ILE A 73 -0.66 3.08 11.21
C ILE A 73 -2.18 3.09 11.38
N PRO A 74 -2.75 2.59 12.51
CA PRO A 74 -4.18 2.71 12.78
C PRO A 74 -4.74 4.13 12.64
N GLU A 75 -4.02 5.15 13.12
CA GLU A 75 -4.42 6.55 12.98
C GLU A 75 -4.41 7.01 11.50
N ILE A 76 -3.36 6.67 10.74
CA ILE A 76 -3.28 6.94 9.30
C ILE A 76 -4.48 6.31 8.57
N MET A 77 -4.76 5.03 8.86
CA MET A 77 -5.86 4.29 8.22
C MET A 77 -7.23 4.85 8.60
N THR A 78 -7.42 5.25 9.85
CA THR A 78 -8.66 5.92 10.31
C THR A 78 -8.89 7.22 9.53
N ASN A 79 -7.85 8.04 9.38
CA ASN A 79 -7.93 9.29 8.61
C ASN A 79 -8.11 9.05 7.10
N ALA A 80 -7.60 7.93 6.59
CA ALA A 80 -7.73 7.54 5.18
C ALA A 80 -9.09 6.87 4.85
N THR A 81 -9.87 6.46 5.86
CA THR A 81 -11.13 5.71 5.69
C THR A 81 -12.09 6.37 4.69
N PRO A 82 -12.38 7.68 4.73
CA PRO A 82 -13.29 8.31 3.75
C PRO A 82 -12.79 8.20 2.30
N THR A 83 -11.47 8.24 2.11
CA THR A 83 -10.84 8.08 0.79
C THR A 83 -10.91 6.63 0.33
N ILE A 84 -10.66 5.68 1.22
CA ILE A 84 -10.76 4.23 0.97
C ILE A 84 -12.20 3.87 0.55
N THR A 85 -13.21 4.31 1.29
CA THR A 85 -14.62 4.06 0.98
C THR A 85 -15.03 4.68 -0.37
N ARG A 86 -14.51 5.87 -0.70
CA ARG A 86 -14.76 6.48 -2.01
C ARG A 86 -14.10 5.68 -3.14
N PHE A 87 -12.91 5.14 -2.90
CA PHE A 87 -12.20 4.36 -3.90
C PHE A 87 -12.88 3.00 -4.13
N SER A 88 -13.28 2.29 -3.07
CA SER A 88 -14.04 1.04 -3.16
C SER A 88 -15.39 1.23 -3.87
N SER A 89 -16.08 2.35 -3.60
CA SER A 89 -17.32 2.72 -4.30
C SER A 89 -17.08 2.95 -5.80
N THR A 90 -15.96 3.56 -6.16
CA THR A 90 -15.58 3.79 -7.56
C THR A 90 -15.31 2.46 -8.27
N LEU A 91 -14.51 1.59 -7.65
CA LEU A 91 -14.22 0.24 -8.15
C LEU A 91 -15.50 -0.58 -8.35
N THR A 92 -16.43 -0.50 -7.39
CA THR A 92 -17.72 -1.17 -7.43
C THR A 92 -18.56 -0.71 -8.62
N ALA A 93 -18.70 0.60 -8.80
CA ALA A 93 -19.48 1.17 -9.90
C ALA A 93 -18.89 0.81 -11.28
N GLU A 94 -17.56 0.86 -11.42
CA GLU A 94 -16.88 0.48 -12.66
C GLU A 94 -17.07 -1.01 -12.97
N ALA A 95 -16.88 -1.89 -11.99
CA ALA A 95 -17.07 -3.33 -12.14
C ALA A 95 -18.51 -3.72 -12.51
N GLN A 96 -19.51 -3.07 -11.89
CA GLN A 96 -20.91 -3.24 -12.25
C GLN A 96 -21.16 -2.89 -13.74
N GLY A 97 -20.49 -1.87 -14.26
CA GLY A 97 -20.55 -1.48 -15.66
C GLY A 97 -20.04 -2.55 -16.64
N PHE A 98 -19.20 -3.49 -16.18
CA PHE A 98 -18.69 -4.57 -17.02
C PHE A 98 -19.64 -5.77 -17.12
N LEU A 99 -20.56 -5.94 -16.16
CA LEU A 99 -21.42 -7.13 -16.10
C LEU A 99 -22.30 -7.29 -17.34
N ALA A 100 -22.94 -6.21 -17.82
CA ALA A 100 -23.79 -6.29 -19.00
C ALA A 100 -23.02 -6.68 -20.28
N PRO A 101 -21.89 -6.05 -20.63
CA PRO A 101 -21.04 -6.50 -21.74
C PRO A 101 -20.60 -7.97 -21.66
N LEU A 102 -20.19 -8.41 -20.46
CA LEU A 102 -19.72 -9.79 -20.24
C LEU A 102 -20.87 -10.80 -20.38
N ARG A 103 -22.02 -10.53 -19.75
CA ARG A 103 -23.18 -11.44 -19.73
C ARG A 103 -23.92 -11.50 -21.05
N MET A 104 -24.16 -10.35 -21.67
CA MET A 104 -25.07 -10.26 -22.82
C MET A 104 -24.35 -10.40 -24.16
N ASN A 105 -23.12 -9.90 -24.24
CA ASN A 105 -22.38 -9.84 -25.50
C ASN A 105 -21.15 -10.75 -25.52
N ALA A 106 -20.81 -11.40 -24.40
CA ALA A 106 -19.56 -12.15 -24.24
C ALA A 106 -18.31 -11.32 -24.60
N ILE A 107 -18.39 -9.99 -24.42
CA ILE A 107 -17.30 -9.06 -24.71
C ILE A 107 -16.58 -8.75 -23.40
N ILE A 108 -15.27 -9.00 -23.37
CA ILE A 108 -14.39 -8.56 -22.30
C ILE A 108 -14.00 -7.10 -22.58
N PRO A 109 -14.42 -6.13 -21.75
CA PRO A 109 -14.08 -4.73 -21.97
C PRO A 109 -12.58 -4.47 -21.80
N LEU A 110 -11.95 -3.69 -22.69
CA LEU A 110 -10.55 -3.28 -22.54
C LEU A 110 -10.30 -2.50 -21.24
N ALA A 111 -11.32 -1.79 -20.74
CA ALA A 111 -11.26 -1.07 -19.47
C ALA A 111 -11.08 -2.01 -18.25
N LEU A 112 -11.35 -3.31 -18.40
CA LEU A 112 -11.16 -4.29 -17.32
C LEU A 112 -9.68 -4.39 -16.89
N ASP A 113 -8.74 -4.29 -17.83
CA ASP A 113 -7.31 -4.38 -17.51
C ASP A 113 -6.84 -3.17 -16.70
N ARG A 114 -7.38 -1.98 -16.98
CA ARG A 114 -7.15 -0.79 -16.16
C ARG A 114 -7.76 -0.96 -14.77
N TRP A 115 -8.97 -1.51 -14.69
CA TRP A 115 -9.65 -1.78 -13.43
C TRP A 115 -8.87 -2.78 -12.56
N PHE A 116 -8.20 -3.79 -13.15
CA PHE A 116 -7.27 -4.65 -12.40
C PHE A 116 -6.12 -3.88 -11.76
N GLY A 117 -5.56 -2.88 -12.46
CA GLY A 117 -4.55 -2.01 -11.88
C GLY A 117 -5.08 -1.25 -10.66
N GLN A 118 -6.27 -0.66 -10.77
CA GLN A 118 -6.91 0.06 -9.66
C GLN A 118 -7.26 -0.86 -8.49
N LEU A 119 -7.66 -2.11 -8.78
CA LEU A 119 -7.91 -3.12 -7.76
C LEU A 119 -6.63 -3.53 -7.02
N ALA A 120 -5.50 -3.64 -7.75
CA ALA A 120 -4.20 -3.91 -7.14
C ALA A 120 -3.77 -2.76 -6.21
N ASP A 121 -3.91 -1.50 -6.64
CA ASP A 121 -3.64 -0.32 -5.81
C ASP A 121 -4.51 -0.33 -4.54
N TYR A 122 -5.78 -0.72 -4.67
CA TYR A 122 -6.70 -0.84 -3.53
C TYR A 122 -6.29 -1.96 -2.56
N MET A 123 -5.88 -3.11 -3.08
CA MET A 123 -5.38 -4.21 -2.25
C MET A 123 -4.08 -3.84 -1.53
N GLU A 124 -3.17 -3.11 -2.17
CA GLU A 124 -1.96 -2.59 -1.53
C GLU A 124 -2.31 -1.66 -0.37
N LEU A 125 -3.31 -0.79 -0.55
CA LEU A 125 -3.80 0.09 0.51
C LEU A 125 -4.37 -0.69 1.71
N LEU A 126 -5.09 -1.79 1.47
CA LEU A 126 -5.58 -2.67 2.55
C LEU A 126 -4.45 -3.42 3.25
N GLN A 127 -3.38 -3.81 2.53
CA GLN A 127 -2.21 -4.47 3.12
C GLN A 127 -1.51 -3.60 4.16
N VAL A 128 -1.48 -2.27 3.95
CA VAL A 128 -0.87 -1.32 4.90
C VAL A 128 -1.53 -1.37 6.27
N ALA A 129 -2.82 -1.72 6.36
CA ALA A 129 -3.54 -1.84 7.61
C ALA A 129 -3.03 -2.98 8.52
N GLY A 130 -2.26 -3.92 7.95
CA GLY A 130 -1.66 -5.04 8.66
C GLY A 130 -2.66 -6.14 9.07
N PRO A 131 -2.14 -7.31 9.49
CA PRO A 131 -2.96 -8.45 9.92
C PRO A 131 -3.73 -8.15 11.21
N GLY A 132 -5.02 -8.53 11.26
CA GLY A 132 -5.91 -8.32 12.41
C GLY A 132 -6.71 -7.01 12.37
N SER A 133 -6.60 -6.23 11.30
CA SER A 133 -7.52 -5.14 10.98
C SER A 133 -8.66 -5.65 10.07
N GLN A 134 -9.84 -5.01 10.13
CA GLN A 134 -10.96 -5.34 9.23
C GLN A 134 -10.53 -5.31 7.75
N ALA A 135 -9.76 -4.28 7.36
CA ALA A 135 -9.17 -4.15 6.03
C ALA A 135 -8.26 -5.33 5.65
N GLY A 136 -7.48 -5.86 6.60
CA GLY A 136 -6.64 -7.04 6.40
C GLY A 136 -7.44 -8.33 6.22
N ASP A 137 -8.54 -8.49 6.96
CA ASP A 137 -9.45 -9.63 6.81
C ASP A 137 -10.18 -9.60 5.46
N ASP A 138 -10.60 -8.41 5.02
CA ASP A 138 -11.24 -8.20 3.73
C ASP A 138 -10.30 -8.50 2.55
N LEU A 139 -9.03 -8.12 2.68
CA LEU A 139 -7.98 -8.47 1.71
C LEU A 139 -7.77 -9.99 1.61
N GLN A 140 -7.71 -10.69 2.75
CA GLN A 140 -7.58 -12.15 2.77
C GLN A 140 -8.78 -12.83 2.09
N ALA A 141 -9.98 -12.28 2.29
CA ALA A 141 -11.19 -12.79 1.66
C ALA A 141 -11.22 -12.57 0.14
N LEU A 142 -10.61 -11.48 -0.37
CA LEU A 142 -10.54 -11.16 -1.80
C LEU A 142 -9.47 -11.94 -2.55
N SER A 143 -8.31 -12.18 -1.93
CA SER A 143 -7.12 -12.75 -2.57
C SER A 143 -7.36 -13.99 -3.47
N PRO A 144 -8.06 -15.06 -3.03
CA PRO A 144 -8.28 -16.22 -3.89
C PRO A 144 -9.14 -15.90 -5.12
N TRP A 145 -10.11 -15.00 -4.99
CA TRP A 145 -11.00 -14.62 -6.09
C TRP A 145 -10.32 -13.74 -7.13
N ILE A 146 -9.33 -12.95 -6.72
CA ILE A 146 -8.51 -12.19 -7.67
C ILE A 146 -7.72 -13.14 -8.56
N GLN A 147 -7.13 -14.19 -7.98
CA GLN A 147 -6.40 -15.19 -8.77
C GLN A 147 -7.34 -15.87 -9.78
N ASP A 148 -8.49 -16.34 -9.33
CA ASP A 148 -9.50 -16.96 -10.19
C ASP A 148 -9.99 -16.02 -11.30
N LEU A 149 -10.09 -14.72 -11.02
CA LEU A 149 -10.49 -13.71 -12.00
C LEU A 149 -9.40 -13.48 -13.05
N LEU A 150 -8.12 -13.42 -12.64
CA LEU A 150 -6.99 -13.31 -13.55
C LEU A 150 -6.86 -14.56 -14.42
N ASP A 151 -7.09 -15.74 -13.86
CA ASP A 151 -7.09 -17.00 -14.60
C ASP A 151 -8.21 -17.00 -15.64
N ALA A 152 -9.44 -16.61 -15.27
CA ALA A 152 -10.57 -16.47 -16.19
C ALA A 152 -10.28 -15.45 -17.32
N ARG A 153 -9.62 -14.33 -16.97
CA ARG A 153 -9.17 -13.33 -17.95
C ARG A 153 -8.13 -13.89 -18.92
N SER A 154 -7.22 -14.73 -18.45
CA SER A 154 -6.14 -15.31 -19.26
C SER A 154 -6.66 -16.26 -20.35
N ILE A 155 -7.70 -17.04 -20.03
CA ILE A 155 -8.38 -17.94 -20.97
C ILE A 155 -9.53 -17.28 -21.73
N GLN A 156 -9.73 -15.96 -21.52
CA GLN A 156 -10.78 -15.16 -22.15
C GLN A 156 -12.20 -15.73 -21.92
N ASP A 157 -12.52 -16.11 -20.68
CA ASP A 157 -13.85 -16.61 -20.30
C ASP A 157 -14.73 -15.48 -19.71
N PRO A 158 -15.55 -14.80 -20.53
CA PRO A 158 -16.36 -13.67 -20.07
C PRO A 158 -17.44 -14.07 -19.06
N VAL A 159 -17.93 -15.31 -19.11
CA VAL A 159 -18.97 -15.79 -18.19
C VAL A 159 -18.37 -15.98 -16.81
N ARG A 160 -17.22 -16.66 -16.72
CA ARG A 160 -16.52 -16.85 -15.44
C ARG A 160 -16.03 -15.53 -14.85
N ILE A 161 -15.55 -14.59 -15.68
CA ILE A 161 -15.20 -13.23 -15.24
C ILE A 161 -16.43 -12.55 -14.61
N ALA A 162 -17.59 -12.61 -15.26
CA ALA A 162 -18.82 -12.01 -14.72
C ALA A 162 -19.26 -12.68 -13.41
N ASP A 163 -19.21 -14.01 -13.32
CA ASP A 163 -19.59 -14.74 -12.10
C ASP A 163 -18.71 -14.35 -10.91
N ILE A 164 -17.38 -14.32 -11.09
CA ILE A 164 -16.45 -13.97 -10.02
C ILE A 164 -16.62 -12.50 -9.62
N LEU A 165 -16.75 -11.59 -10.60
CA LEU A 165 -17.00 -10.18 -10.31
C LEU A 165 -18.29 -9.97 -9.51
N GLU A 166 -19.38 -10.57 -9.96
CA GLU A 166 -20.72 -10.37 -9.40
C GLU A 166 -20.90 -10.99 -8.02
N PHE A 167 -20.45 -12.23 -7.85
CA PHE A 167 -20.74 -13.00 -6.65
C PHE A 167 -19.61 -13.02 -5.63
N GLU A 168 -18.37 -12.77 -6.05
CA GLU A 168 -17.23 -12.91 -5.16
C GLU A 168 -16.53 -11.58 -4.85
N ILE A 169 -16.26 -10.75 -5.86
CA ILE A 169 -15.48 -9.52 -5.63
C ILE A 169 -16.39 -8.36 -5.21
N LEU A 170 -17.46 -8.06 -5.96
CA LEU A 170 -18.33 -6.93 -5.67
C LEU A 170 -18.91 -6.95 -4.23
N PRO A 171 -19.40 -8.09 -3.70
CA PRO A 171 -19.93 -8.13 -2.33
C PRO A 171 -18.88 -7.81 -1.26
N ARG A 172 -17.61 -8.08 -1.53
CA ARG A 172 -16.48 -7.88 -0.61
C ARG A 172 -15.85 -6.49 -0.75
N LEU A 173 -16.03 -5.81 -1.88
CA LEU A 173 -15.66 -4.40 -2.03
C LEU A 173 -16.67 -3.45 -1.34
N ALA A 174 -17.94 -3.86 -1.27
CA ALA A 174 -19.03 -3.05 -0.72
C ALA A 174 -19.17 -3.15 0.81
N SER A 175 -18.46 -4.08 1.45
CA SER A 175 -18.50 -4.31 2.90
C SER A 175 -17.49 -3.47 3.70
N ILE A 176 -16.76 -2.55 3.04
CA ILE A 176 -15.61 -1.80 3.57
C ILE A 176 -15.91 -0.30 3.68
#